data_AF-A0A931U866-F1
#
_entry.id   AF-A0A931U866-F1
#
_cell.length_a   1.000
_cell.length_b   1.000
_cell.length_c   1.000
_cell.angle_alpha   90.00
_cell.angle_beta   90.00
_cell.angle_gamma   90.00
#
_symmetry.space_group_name_H-M   'P 1'
#
loop_
_entity.id
_entity.type
_entity.pdbx_description
1 polymer ?
#
loop_
_entity_poly.entity_id
_entity_poly.type
_entity_poly.pdbx_seq_one_letter_code
_entity_poly.pdbx_strand_id
1 'polypeptide(L)'
;MEGYKYLKTYILATVIHDLTVEFVKRWINRRSRTVDQMEQAARSGKQNIAEGYSVQSLESYIKLCGVAEGSIRELAIDYEDFLRQRGLAIWPAQDTRIRIFRGFRAVWETPNIPNAPKLPKDPEEAANMLLTFCQMESYLLSRQIEALKDKFVKEGGFRENLFRKRLNFKTGR
;
A
#
# COMPACT_ATOMS: atom_id res chain seq x y z
N MET A 1 3.97 9.93 17.30
CA MET A 1 4.05 9.10 16.07
C MET A 1 4.26 10.03 14.89
N GLU A 2 5.12 9.66 13.94
CA GLU A 2 5.32 10.40 12.69
C GLU A 2 4.01 10.50 11.88
N GLY A 3 3.86 11.56 11.09
CA GLY A 3 2.58 11.90 10.44
C GLY A 3 2.06 10.83 9.47
N TYR A 4 2.93 10.15 8.73
CA TYR A 4 2.51 9.08 7.81
C TYR A 4 1.86 7.90 8.52
N LYS A 5 2.13 7.69 9.81
CA LYS A 5 1.54 6.60 10.58
C LYS A 5 0.02 6.76 10.72
N TYR A 6 -0.54 7.95 10.47
CA TYR A 6 -1.98 8.17 10.47
C TYR A 6 -2.64 7.96 9.09
N LEU A 7 -1.87 7.70 8.03
CA LEU A 7 -2.42 7.42 6.70
C LEU A 7 -3.04 6.03 6.67
N LYS A 8 -4.30 5.94 6.23
CA LYS A 8 -4.99 4.64 6.09
C LYS A 8 -4.25 3.66 5.17
N THR A 9 -3.63 4.19 4.10
CA THR A 9 -2.76 3.45 3.18
C THR A 9 -1.56 2.85 3.91
N TYR A 10 -0.88 3.63 4.75
CA TYR A 10 0.24 3.13 5.54
C TYR A 10 -0.17 2.02 6.53
N ILE A 11 -1.32 2.16 7.19
CA ILE A 11 -1.81 1.15 8.15
C ILE A 11 -2.18 -0.15 7.40
N LEU A 12 -2.93 -0.06 6.31
CA LEU A 12 -3.30 -1.24 5.52
C LEU A 12 -2.09 -1.90 4.86
N ALA A 13 -1.14 -1.13 4.31
CA ALA A 13 0.12 -1.67 3.79
C ALA A 13 0.95 -2.38 4.88
N THR A 14 0.86 -1.94 6.14
CA THR A 14 1.47 -2.64 7.28
C THR A 14 0.79 -3.99 7.53
N VAL A 15 -0.54 -4.03 7.54
CA VAL A 15 -1.31 -5.28 7.67
C VAL A 15 -0.97 -6.25 6.54
N ILE A 16 -0.94 -5.77 5.30
CA ILE A 16 -0.58 -6.59 4.12
C ILE A 16 0.81 -7.18 4.31
N HIS A 17 1.81 -6.35 4.62
CA HIS A 17 3.19 -6.81 4.82
C HIS A 17 3.29 -7.93 5.87
N ASP A 18 2.69 -7.73 7.05
CA ASP A 18 2.83 -8.69 8.14
C ASP A 18 2.13 -10.02 7.81
N LEU A 19 0.97 -9.96 7.15
CA LEU A 19 0.26 -11.15 6.68
C LEU A 19 0.95 -11.82 5.49
N THR A 20 1.62 -11.09 4.61
CA THR A 20 2.43 -11.66 3.51
C THR A 20 3.58 -12.48 4.07
N VAL A 21 4.31 -11.96 5.08
CA VAL A 21 5.39 -12.70 5.76
C VAL A 21 4.86 -14.00 6.37
N GLU A 22 3.68 -13.97 6.99
CA GLU A 22 3.04 -15.16 7.53
C GLU A 22 2.60 -16.15 6.42
N PHE A 23 2.04 -15.64 5.32
CA PHE A 23 1.56 -16.41 4.19
C PHE A 23 2.70 -17.18 3.50
N VAL A 24 3.79 -16.49 3.15
CA VAL A 24 4.92 -17.13 2.45
C VAL A 24 5.58 -18.20 3.31
N LYS A 25 5.65 -17.99 4.63
CA LYS A 25 6.16 -18.98 5.59
C LYS A 25 5.34 -20.26 5.64
N ARG A 26 4.02 -20.17 5.39
CA ARG A 26 3.08 -21.31 5.45
C ARG A 26 3.03 -22.11 4.15
N TRP A 27 2.95 -21.43 3.00
CA TRP A 27 2.56 -22.11 1.75
C TRP A 27 3.56 -21.99 0.61
N ILE A 28 4.59 -21.17 0.73
CA ILE A 28 5.64 -21.06 -0.29
C ILE A 28 6.86 -21.87 0.16
N ASN A 29 7.49 -22.57 -0.79
CA ASN A 29 8.74 -23.26 -0.50
C ASN A 29 9.79 -22.22 -0.05
N ARG A 30 10.37 -22.42 1.14
CA ARG A 30 11.35 -21.50 1.75
C ARG A 30 12.60 -21.23 0.91
N ARG A 31 12.90 -22.11 -0.06
CA ARG A 31 14.03 -21.95 -0.99
C ARG A 31 13.63 -21.24 -2.30
N SER A 32 12.33 -20.97 -2.50
CA SER A 32 11.85 -20.28 -3.69
C SER A 32 12.14 -18.79 -3.63
N ARG A 33 12.59 -18.23 -4.74
CA ARG A 33 12.76 -16.78 -4.91
C ARG A 33 11.44 -16.01 -4.73
N THR A 34 10.30 -16.68 -4.91
CA THR A 34 8.96 -16.14 -4.66
C THR A 34 8.80 -15.61 -3.23
N VAL A 35 9.44 -16.23 -2.23
CA VAL A 35 9.39 -15.73 -0.84
C VAL A 35 9.93 -14.30 -0.79
N ASP A 36 11.14 -14.09 -1.28
CA ASP A 36 11.78 -12.78 -1.27
C ASP A 36 11.02 -11.77 -2.13
N GLN A 37 10.47 -12.19 -3.27
CA GLN A 37 9.73 -11.31 -4.18
C GLN A 37 8.47 -10.76 -3.51
N MET A 38 7.64 -11.64 -2.94
CA MET A 38 6.40 -11.24 -2.27
C MET A 38 6.68 -10.39 -1.02
N GLU A 39 7.65 -10.78 -0.19
CA GLU A 39 8.01 -9.99 1.00
C GLU A 39 8.55 -8.61 0.63
N GLN A 40 9.40 -8.51 -0.39
CA GLN A 40 9.94 -7.23 -0.84
C GLN A 40 8.88 -6.35 -1.50
N ALA A 41 7.97 -6.91 -2.28
CA ALA A 41 6.85 -6.15 -2.86
C ALA A 41 5.98 -5.54 -1.74
N ALA A 42 5.59 -6.34 -0.74
CA ALA A 42 4.81 -5.86 0.40
C ALA A 42 5.57 -4.80 1.23
N ARG A 43 6.87 -5.02 1.46
CA ARG A 43 7.74 -4.10 2.19
C ARG A 43 7.91 -2.77 1.43
N SER A 44 8.16 -2.84 0.14
CA SER A 44 8.33 -1.71 -0.76
C SER A 44 7.09 -0.81 -0.76
N GLY A 45 5.88 -1.39 -0.84
CA GLY A 45 4.63 -0.65 -0.76
C GLY A 45 4.56 0.25 0.48
N LYS A 46 4.75 -0.33 1.67
CA LYS A 46 4.76 0.40 2.93
C LYS A 46 5.86 1.47 3.01
N GLN A 47 7.07 1.15 2.56
CA GLN A 47 8.22 2.05 2.65
C GLN A 47 8.06 3.28 1.78
N ASN A 48 7.63 3.11 0.53
CA ASN A 48 7.41 4.23 -0.39
C ASN A 48 6.32 5.19 0.10
N ILE A 49 5.30 4.70 0.82
CA ILE A 49 4.29 5.57 1.45
C ILE A 49 4.92 6.47 2.52
N ALA A 50 5.75 5.90 3.40
CA ALA A 50 6.42 6.64 4.48
C ALA A 50 7.48 7.62 3.94
N GLU A 51 8.29 7.17 2.99
CA GLU A 51 9.28 8.01 2.32
C GLU A 51 8.60 9.17 1.59
N GLY A 52 7.53 8.88 0.84
CA GLY A 52 6.74 9.87 0.11
C GLY A 52 6.20 10.96 1.02
N TYR A 53 5.65 10.59 2.18
CA TYR A 53 5.15 11.58 3.14
C TYR A 53 6.27 12.49 3.69
N SER A 54 7.49 11.98 3.75
CA SER A 54 8.62 12.66 4.38
C SER A 54 9.38 13.59 3.43
N VAL A 55 9.11 13.53 2.12
CA VAL A 55 9.73 14.43 1.13
C VAL A 55 9.02 15.78 1.05
N GLN A 56 9.78 16.84 0.78
CA GLN A 56 9.28 18.23 0.68
C GLN A 56 8.48 18.50 -0.61
N SER A 57 8.74 17.73 -1.68
CA SER A 57 8.11 17.93 -2.98
C SER A 57 6.88 17.05 -3.13
N LEU A 58 5.72 17.67 -3.39
CA LEU A 58 4.49 16.95 -3.73
C LEU A 58 4.66 16.08 -5.00
N GLU A 59 5.47 16.52 -5.98
CA GLU A 59 5.77 15.73 -7.17
C GLU A 59 6.51 14.42 -6.82
N SER A 60 7.53 14.53 -5.96
CA SER A 60 8.26 13.36 -5.46
C SER A 60 7.35 12.46 -4.62
N TYR A 61 6.45 13.04 -3.82
CA TYR A 61 5.48 12.27 -3.06
C TYR A 61 4.53 11.50 -3.98
N ILE A 62 3.94 12.16 -4.98
CA ILE A 62 3.08 11.51 -5.98
C ILE A 62 3.81 10.33 -6.64
N LYS A 63 5.06 10.53 -7.04
CA LYS A 63 5.88 9.48 -7.65
C LYS A 63 6.07 8.28 -6.71
N LEU A 64 6.44 8.52 -5.46
CA LEU A 64 6.64 7.45 -4.47
C LEU A 64 5.34 6.71 -4.16
N CYS A 65 4.20 7.40 -4.07
CA CYS A 65 2.90 6.73 -3.98
C CYS A 65 2.61 5.87 -5.22
N GLY A 66 3.02 6.29 -6.41
CA GLY A 66 2.92 5.47 -7.63
C GLY A 66 3.80 4.22 -7.59
N VAL A 67 5.02 4.32 -7.05
CA VAL A 67 5.88 3.14 -6.82
C VAL A 67 5.25 2.20 -5.81
N ALA A 68 4.68 2.73 -4.71
CA ALA A 68 3.96 1.94 -3.72
C ALA A 68 2.78 1.18 -4.36
N GLU A 69 1.98 1.86 -5.19
CA GLU A 69 0.86 1.24 -5.90
C GLU A 69 1.34 0.12 -6.84
N GLY A 70 2.42 0.37 -7.58
CA GLY A 70 3.06 -0.65 -8.43
C GLY A 70 3.46 -1.89 -7.65
N SER A 71 4.16 -1.75 -6.52
CA SER A 71 4.58 -2.88 -5.68
C SER A 71 3.39 -3.67 -5.11
N ILE A 72 2.30 -2.99 -4.72
CA ILE A 72 1.09 -3.66 -4.23
C ILE A 72 0.36 -4.42 -5.35
N ARG A 73 0.38 -3.90 -6.59
CA ARG A 73 -0.18 -4.59 -7.75
C ARG A 73 0.65 -5.81 -8.17
N GLU A 74 1.98 -5.73 -8.11
CA GLU A 74 2.86 -6.88 -8.30
C GLU A 74 2.54 -7.98 -7.28
N LEU A 75 2.39 -7.60 -6.01
CA LEU A 75 2.00 -8.55 -4.96
C LEU A 75 0.60 -9.15 -5.18
N ALA A 76 -0.36 -8.38 -5.70
CA ALA A 76 -1.66 -8.91 -6.09
C ALA A 76 -1.54 -9.99 -7.17
N ILE A 77 -0.70 -9.76 -8.19
CA ILE A 77 -0.41 -10.74 -9.25
C ILE A 77 0.24 -12.00 -8.66
N ASP A 78 1.14 -11.86 -7.68
CA ASP A 78 1.73 -13.03 -7.00
C ASP A 78 0.67 -13.91 -6.30
N TYR A 79 -0.37 -13.31 -5.70
CA TYR A 79 -1.49 -14.05 -5.12
C TYR A 79 -2.38 -14.71 -6.19
N GLU A 80 -2.62 -14.03 -7.32
CA GLU A 80 -3.34 -14.60 -8.46
C GLU A 80 -2.58 -15.80 -9.04
N ASP A 81 -1.25 -15.69 -9.17
CA ASP A 81 -0.38 -16.76 -9.62
C ASP A 81 -0.36 -17.93 -8.64
N PHE A 82 -0.29 -17.68 -7.33
CA PHE A 82 -0.40 -18.71 -6.31
C PHE A 82 -1.70 -19.51 -6.44
N LEU A 83 -2.83 -18.83 -6.61
CA LEU A 83 -4.15 -19.47 -6.77
C LEU A 83 -4.21 -20.27 -8.09
N ARG A 84 -3.88 -19.63 -9.21
CA ARG A 84 -3.94 -20.21 -10.55
C ARG A 84 -3.04 -21.44 -10.71
N GLN A 85 -1.79 -21.35 -10.26
CA GLN A 85 -0.81 -22.44 -10.42
C GLN A 85 -1.13 -23.67 -9.56
N ARG A 86 -1.99 -23.51 -8.55
CA ARG A 86 -2.42 -24.59 -7.65
C ARG A 86 -3.83 -25.08 -7.91
N GLY A 87 -4.51 -24.55 -8.92
CA GLY A 87 -5.90 -24.90 -9.24
C GLY A 87 -6.91 -24.46 -8.17
N LEU A 88 -6.59 -23.42 -7.41
CA LEU A 88 -7.47 -22.83 -6.40
C LEU A 88 -8.29 -21.71 -7.04
N ALA A 89 -9.52 -21.52 -6.57
CA ALA A 89 -10.43 -20.54 -7.14
C ALA A 89 -10.04 -19.11 -6.75
N ILE A 90 -10.02 -18.21 -7.74
CA ILE A 90 -10.07 -16.77 -7.51
C ILE A 90 -11.54 -16.39 -7.36
N TRP A 91 -11.91 -15.84 -6.20
CA TRP A 91 -13.31 -15.56 -5.90
C TRP A 91 -13.78 -14.28 -6.60
N PRO A 92 -14.99 -14.29 -7.20
CA PRO A 92 -15.51 -13.14 -7.89
C PRO A 92 -15.88 -12.02 -6.92
N ALA A 93 -15.93 -10.78 -7.41
CA ALA A 93 -16.19 -9.58 -6.60
C ALA A 93 -17.55 -9.59 -5.85
N GLN A 94 -18.50 -10.42 -6.29
CA GLN A 94 -19.84 -10.58 -5.72
C GLN A 94 -19.90 -11.64 -4.62
N ASP A 95 -18.84 -12.43 -4.44
CA ASP A 95 -18.75 -13.43 -3.39
C ASP A 95 -18.93 -12.78 -2.00
N THR A 96 -19.76 -13.39 -1.16
CA THR A 96 -20.08 -12.86 0.17
C THR A 96 -18.84 -12.79 1.07
N ARG A 97 -17.87 -13.69 0.90
CA ARG A 97 -16.61 -13.70 1.64
C ARG A 97 -15.72 -12.52 1.24
N ILE A 98 -15.68 -12.20 -0.06
CA ILE A 98 -14.99 -11.00 -0.56
C ILE A 98 -15.62 -9.73 0.01
N ARG A 99 -16.94 -9.67 0.16
CA ARG A 99 -17.62 -8.53 0.82
C ARG A 99 -17.19 -8.37 2.28
N ILE A 100 -16.99 -9.47 3.01
CA ILE A 100 -16.48 -9.43 4.39
C ILE A 100 -15.08 -8.84 4.42
N PHE A 101 -14.18 -9.30 3.55
CA PHE A 101 -12.81 -8.77 3.47
C PHE A 101 -12.79 -7.28 3.10
N ARG A 102 -13.62 -6.85 2.14
CA ARG A 102 -13.78 -5.42 1.79
C ARG A 102 -14.36 -4.57 2.92
N GLY A 103 -15.03 -5.19 3.88
CA GLY A 103 -15.52 -4.55 5.10
C GLY A 103 -14.40 -4.19 6.09
N PHE A 104 -13.20 -4.77 5.94
CA PHE A 104 -12.07 -4.52 6.83
C PHE A 104 -11.68 -3.04 6.83
N ARG A 105 -11.34 -2.52 8.02
CA ARG A 105 -10.87 -1.14 8.22
C ARG A 105 -9.60 -1.20 9.05
N ALA A 106 -8.49 -0.85 8.41
CA ALA A 106 -7.18 -0.83 9.05
C ALA A 106 -7.10 0.34 10.03
N VAL A 107 -6.81 0.03 11.30
CA VAL A 107 -6.59 0.97 12.41
C VAL A 107 -5.46 0.47 13.29
N TRP A 108 -4.88 1.35 14.12
CA TRP A 108 -3.97 0.95 15.18
C TRP A 108 -4.77 0.49 16.40
N GLU A 109 -4.52 -0.72 16.89
CA GLU A 109 -5.03 -1.16 18.19
C GLU A 109 -4.20 -0.54 19.32
N THR A 110 -2.88 -0.57 19.13
CA THR A 110 -1.91 0.12 19.98
C THR A 110 -0.83 0.76 19.09
N PRO A 111 0.01 1.68 19.60
CA PRO A 111 1.01 2.36 18.79
C PRO A 111 1.91 1.38 18.00
N ASN A 112 1.82 1.44 16.67
CA ASN A 112 2.52 0.57 15.71
C ASN A 112 2.08 -0.91 15.68
N ILE A 113 0.96 -1.27 16.30
CA ILE A 113 0.35 -2.61 16.18
C ILE A 113 -1.01 -2.45 15.50
N PRO A 114 -1.15 -2.85 14.22
CA PRO A 114 -2.41 -2.70 13.50
C PRO A 114 -3.39 -3.80 13.91
N ASN A 115 -4.69 -3.59 13.67
CA ASN A 115 -5.74 -4.59 13.87
C ASN A 115 -5.71 -5.69 12.78
N ALA A 116 -4.55 -6.31 12.55
CA ALA A 116 -4.40 -7.34 11.54
C ALA A 116 -5.32 -8.53 11.84
N PRO A 117 -6.20 -8.94 10.90
CA PRO A 117 -7.01 -10.13 11.10
C PRO A 117 -6.12 -11.37 11.12
N LYS A 118 -6.62 -12.46 11.71
CA LYS A 118 -5.92 -13.75 11.63
C LYS A 118 -5.91 -14.22 10.19
N LEU A 119 -4.74 -14.64 9.71
CA LEU A 119 -4.61 -15.29 8.40
C LEU A 119 -5.40 -16.61 8.41
N PRO A 120 -6.35 -16.81 7.47
CA PRO A 120 -7.10 -18.05 7.34
C PRO A 120 -6.19 -19.29 7.26
N LYS A 121 -6.68 -20.45 7.71
CA LYS A 121 -5.90 -21.70 7.65
C LYS A 121 -5.94 -22.35 6.27
N ASP A 122 -7.00 -22.09 5.52
CA ASP A 122 -7.15 -22.56 4.15
C ASP A 122 -6.35 -21.65 3.19
N PRO A 123 -5.49 -22.21 2.32
CA PRO A 123 -4.65 -21.42 1.43
C PRO A 123 -5.44 -20.64 0.37
N GLU A 124 -6.58 -21.15 -0.09
CA GLU A 124 -7.41 -20.45 -1.08
C GLU A 124 -8.05 -19.22 -0.44
N GLU A 125 -8.65 -19.38 0.74
CA GLU A 125 -9.23 -18.27 1.48
C GLU A 125 -8.18 -17.23 1.88
N ALA A 126 -7.01 -17.67 2.36
CA ALA A 126 -5.92 -16.78 2.74
C ALA A 126 -5.40 -15.95 1.56
N ALA A 127 -5.19 -16.59 0.40
CA ALA A 127 -4.74 -15.89 -0.81
C ALA A 127 -5.82 -14.94 -1.35
N ASN A 128 -7.10 -15.33 -1.35
CA ASN A 128 -8.19 -14.45 -1.77
C ASN A 128 -8.37 -13.24 -0.83
N MET A 129 -8.17 -13.43 0.48
CA MET A 129 -8.18 -12.33 1.45
C MET A 129 -7.06 -11.34 1.17
N LEU A 130 -5.83 -11.81 0.97
CA LEU A 130 -4.67 -10.96 0.72
C LEU A 130 -4.73 -10.27 -0.66
N LEU A 131 -5.20 -10.97 -1.69
CA LEU A 131 -5.52 -10.39 -2.99
C LEU A 131 -6.53 -9.24 -2.83
N THR A 132 -7.60 -9.45 -2.07
CA THR A 132 -8.61 -8.41 -1.80
C THR A 132 -7.99 -7.21 -1.08
N PHE A 133 -7.11 -7.43 -0.11
CA PHE A 133 -6.44 -6.33 0.59
C PHE A 133 -5.49 -5.56 -0.33
N CYS A 134 -4.75 -6.23 -1.22
CA CYS A 134 -3.91 -5.55 -2.21
C CYS A 134 -4.75 -4.70 -3.17
N GLN A 135 -5.92 -5.20 -3.61
CA GLN A 135 -6.85 -4.43 -4.45
C GLN A 135 -7.41 -3.20 -3.70
N MET A 136 -7.77 -3.35 -2.42
CA MET A 136 -8.20 -2.24 -1.58
C MET A 136 -7.10 -1.19 -1.42
N GLU A 137 -5.87 -1.62 -1.14
CA GLU A 137 -4.72 -0.73 -0.95
C GLU A 137 -4.35 -0.01 -2.26
N SER A 138 -4.34 -0.71 -3.40
CA SER A 138 -4.15 -0.07 -4.70
C SER A 138 -5.18 1.03 -4.95
N TYR A 139 -6.47 0.77 -4.66
CA TYR A 139 -7.51 1.79 -4.79
C TYR A 139 -7.29 2.99 -3.87
N LEU A 140 -6.92 2.76 -2.60
CA LEU A 140 -6.65 3.83 -1.64
C LEU A 140 -5.42 4.66 -2.07
N LEU A 141 -4.38 4.03 -2.60
CA LEU A 141 -3.20 4.70 -3.13
C LEU A 141 -3.54 5.54 -4.36
N SER A 142 -4.35 5.02 -5.30
CA SER A 142 -4.80 5.84 -6.44
C SER A 142 -5.55 7.08 -5.95
N ARG A 143 -6.44 6.95 -4.96
CA ARG A 143 -7.17 8.09 -4.37
C ARG A 143 -6.24 9.08 -3.67
N GLN A 144 -5.22 8.60 -2.98
CA GLN A 144 -4.20 9.45 -2.35
C GLN A 144 -3.39 10.21 -3.39
N ILE A 145 -2.99 9.55 -4.48
CA ILE A 145 -2.27 10.17 -5.60
C ILE A 145 -3.11 11.29 -6.22
N GLU A 146 -4.38 11.05 -6.51
CA GLU A 146 -5.27 12.09 -7.05
C GLU A 146 -5.41 13.28 -6.10
N ALA A 147 -5.57 13.04 -4.79
CA ALA A 147 -5.63 14.12 -3.80
C ALA A 147 -4.31 14.94 -3.74
N LEU A 148 -3.16 14.28 -3.89
CA LEU A 148 -1.86 14.96 -3.93
C LEU A 148 -1.69 15.78 -5.22
N LYS A 149 -2.17 15.28 -6.36
CA LYS A 149 -2.19 16.02 -7.64
C LYS A 149 -3.07 17.27 -7.52
N ASP A 150 -4.27 17.14 -6.97
CA ASP A 150 -5.17 18.28 -6.73
C ASP A 150 -4.52 19.33 -5.83
N LYS A 151 -3.82 18.88 -4.78
CA LYS A 151 -3.07 19.76 -3.89
C LYS A 151 -1.93 20.47 -4.64
N PHE A 152 -1.19 19.77 -5.49
CA PHE A 152 -0.13 20.35 -6.31
C PHE A 152 -0.66 21.44 -7.25
N VAL A 153 -1.80 21.20 -7.91
CA VAL A 153 -2.44 22.19 -8.79
C VAL A 153 -2.86 23.45 -8.01
N LYS A 154 -3.35 23.31 -6.77
CA LYS A 154 -3.82 24.43 -5.95
C LYS A 154 -2.70 25.22 -5.28
N GLU A 155 -1.68 24.53 -4.76
CA GLU A 155 -0.62 25.14 -3.93
C GLU A 155 0.66 25.45 -4.70
N GLY A 156 0.79 24.94 -5.93
CA GLY A 156 1.99 25.07 -6.74
C GLY A 156 3.14 24.17 -6.28
N GLY A 157 4.19 24.12 -7.09
CA GLY A 157 5.36 23.26 -6.82
C GLY A 157 6.30 23.83 -5.77
N PHE A 158 7.13 22.97 -5.16
CA PHE A 158 8.15 23.40 -4.18
C PHE A 158 9.09 24.48 -4.75
N ARG A 159 9.62 24.26 -5.97
CA ARG A 159 10.53 25.22 -6.64
C ARG A 159 9.83 26.53 -6.99
N GLU A 160 8.59 26.45 -7.46
CA GLU A 160 7.77 27.61 -7.78
C GLU A 160 7.51 28.48 -6.53
N ASN A 161 7.16 27.84 -5.42
CA ASN A 161 6.91 28.52 -4.15
C ASN A 161 8.17 29.18 -3.58
N LEU A 162 9.33 28.52 -3.68
CA LEU A 162 10.61 29.14 -3.31
C LEU A 162 10.97 30.32 -4.22
N PHE A 163 10.72 30.20 -5.52
CA PHE A 163 10.95 31.28 -6.48
C PHE A 163 10.07 32.50 -6.16
N ARG A 164 8.77 32.31 -5.92
CA ARG A 164 7.84 33.37 -5.48
C ARG A 164 8.31 34.04 -4.19
N LYS A 165 8.70 33.26 -3.17
CA LYS A 165 9.25 33.79 -1.91
C LYS A 165 10.51 34.64 -2.14
N ARG A 166 11.42 34.18 -3.01
CA ARG A 166 12.64 34.92 -3.38
C ARG A 166 12.32 36.25 -4.06
N LEU A 167 11.34 36.29 -4.96
CA LEU A 167 10.91 37.53 -5.61
C LEU A 167 10.33 38.52 -4.60
N ASN A 168 9.42 38.06 -3.73
CA ASN A 168 8.80 38.91 -2.71
C ASN A 168 9.85 39.51 -1.74
N PHE A 169 10.89 38.76 -1.39
CA PHE A 169 11.99 39.27 -0.55
C PHE A 169 12.81 40.37 -1.25
N LYS A 170 12.92 40.33 -2.57
CA LYS A 170 13.64 41.36 -3.35
C LYS A 170 12.82 42.63 -3.54
N THR A 171 11.50 42.53 -3.65
CA THR A 171 10.60 43.67 -3.84
C THR A 171 10.15 44.33 -2.54
N GLY A 172 10.33 43.66 -1.39
CA GLY A 172 10.05 44.19 -0.06
C GLY A 172 11.25 44.86 0.63
N ARG A 173 12.34 45.13 -0.11
CA ARG A 173 13.44 46.01 0.27
C ARG A 173 13.36 47.27 -0.59
#